data_AF-A0A538H180-F1
#
_entry.id   AF-A0A538H180-F1
#
_cell.length_a   1.000
_cell.length_b   1.000
_cell.length_c   1.000
_cell.angle_alpha   90.00
_cell.angle_beta   90.00
_cell.angle_gamma   90.00
#
_symmetry.space_group_name_H-M   'P 1'
#
loop_
_entity.id
_entity.type
_entity.pdbx_description
1 polymer ?
#
loop_
_entity_poly.entity_id
_entity_poly.type
_entity_poly.pdbx_seq_one_letter_code
_entity_poly.pdbx_strand_id
1 'polypeptide(L)'
;MPEPLKSLIVVSEAPVRIAARDFVSWVASELELTAGEATDRVRAVFDVLHEAVTPGEFHDVLAQLPSGYAELVPALADRQR
;
A
#
# COMPACT_ATOMS: atom_id res chain seq x y z
N MET A 1 19.76 2.82 13.78
CA MET A 1 19.16 1.46 13.86
C MET A 1 20.13 0.54 14.59
N PRO A 2 19.67 -0.29 15.54
CA PRO A 2 20.49 -1.27 16.26
C PRO A 2 21.25 -2.23 15.32
N GLU A 3 22.52 -2.51 15.61
CA GLU A 3 23.39 -3.42 14.84
C GLU A 3 22.77 -4.80 14.52
N PRO A 4 22.03 -5.47 15.42
CA PRO A 4 21.44 -6.77 15.12
C PRO A 4 20.38 -6.75 14.01
N LEU A 5 19.79 -5.58 13.73
CA LEU A 5 18.73 -5.46 12.72
C LEU A 5 19.29 -5.22 11.32
N LYS A 6 20.54 -4.79 11.18
CA LYS A 6 21.17 -4.53 9.87
C LYS A 6 21.35 -5.80 9.04
N SER A 7 21.61 -6.93 9.70
CA SER A 7 21.87 -8.22 9.03
C SER A 7 20.61 -9.01 8.69
N LEU A 8 19.46 -8.65 9.28
CA LEU A 8 18.17 -9.31 9.04
C LEU A 8 17.41 -8.68 7.87
N ILE A 9 17.82 -7.48 7.44
CA ILE A 9 17.21 -6.80 6.32
C ILE A 9 18.03 -7.15 5.08
N VAL A 10 17.47 -7.97 4.19
CA VAL A 10 17.98 -8.07 2.82
C VAL A 10 17.66 -6.75 2.13
N VAL A 11 18.61 -5.81 2.22
CA VAL A 11 18.55 -4.55 1.49
C VAL A 11 18.75 -4.90 0.02
N SER A 12 17.65 -4.96 -0.74
CA SER A 12 17.74 -5.03 -2.19
C SER A 12 18.32 -3.71 -2.72
N GLU A 13 19.12 -3.81 -3.78
CA GLU A 13 19.81 -2.66 -4.40
C GLU A 13 18.83 -1.60 -4.94
N ALA A 14 17.56 -1.97 -5.16
CA ALA A 14 16.47 -1.09 -5.55
C ALA A 14 15.14 -1.53 -4.93
N PRO A 15 14.21 -0.58 -4.63
CA PRO A 15 12.89 -0.92 -4.13
C PRO A 15 12.14 -1.82 -5.14
N VAL A 16 11.66 -2.96 -4.65
CA VAL A 16 10.82 -3.86 -5.43
C VAL A 16 9.45 -3.22 -5.61
N ARG A 17 9.06 -2.99 -6.87
CA ARG A 17 7.69 -2.56 -7.20
C ARG A 17 6.78 -3.77 -7.21
N ILE A 18 5.86 -3.84 -6.25
CA ILE A 18 4.84 -4.89 -6.14
C ILE A 18 3.55 -4.38 -6.80
N ALA A 19 2.89 -5.18 -7.63
CA ALA A 19 1.60 -4.77 -8.19
C ALA A 19 0.52 -4.73 -7.09
N ALA A 20 -0.44 -3.82 -7.21
CA ALA A 20 -1.52 -3.66 -6.22
C ALA A 20 -2.27 -4.98 -5.93
N ARG A 21 -2.52 -5.79 -6.96
CA ARG A 21 -3.13 -7.12 -6.81
C ARG A 21 -2.28 -8.09 -6.00
N ASP A 22 -0.97 -8.08 -6.21
CA ASP A 22 -0.05 -8.96 -5.50
C ASP A 22 0.08 -8.52 -4.04
N PHE A 23 0.07 -7.21 -3.78
CA PHE A 23 0.02 -6.66 -2.45
C PHE A 23 -1.26 -7.04 -1.70
N VAL A 24 -2.44 -6.93 -2.34
CA VAL A 24 -3.71 -7.39 -1.75
C VAL A 24 -3.69 -8.90 -1.48
N SER A 25 -3.13 -9.68 -2.39
CA SER A 25 -3.00 -11.14 -2.23
C SER A 25 -2.07 -11.50 -1.07
N TRP A 26 -0.99 -10.75 -0.89
CA TRP A 26 -0.11 -10.87 0.26
C TRP A 26 -0.84 -10.53 1.57
N VAL A 27 -1.53 -9.39 1.64
CA VAL A 27 -2.34 -9.01 2.82
C VAL A 27 -3.40 -10.06 3.15
N ALA A 28 -4.07 -10.61 2.13
CA ALA A 28 -5.04 -11.68 2.31
C ALA A 28 -4.41 -12.94 2.94
N SER A 29 -3.21 -13.31 2.47
CA SER A 29 -2.47 -14.46 3.02
C SER A 29 -2.01 -14.21 4.46
N GLU A 30 -1.46 -13.03 4.76
CA GLU A 30 -0.93 -12.70 6.10
C GLU A 30 -2.03 -12.62 7.17
N LEU A 31 -3.23 -12.18 6.77
CA LEU A 31 -4.36 -11.98 7.68
C LEU A 31 -5.41 -13.10 7.62
N GLU A 32 -5.16 -14.16 6.85
CA GLU A 32 -6.09 -15.28 6.61
C GLU A 32 -7.48 -14.82 6.14
N LEU A 33 -7.53 -13.94 5.14
CA LEU A 33 -8.76 -13.33 4.62
C LEU A 33 -9.09 -13.76 3.21
N THR A 34 -10.34 -13.53 2.82
CA THR A 34 -10.70 -13.48 1.41
C THR A 34 -10.06 -12.27 0.71
N ALA A 35 -9.90 -12.35 -0.62
CA ALA A 35 -9.38 -11.23 -1.40
C ALA A 35 -10.27 -9.97 -1.31
N GLY A 36 -11.58 -10.14 -1.16
CA GLY A 36 -12.53 -9.03 -0.96
C GLY A 36 -12.29 -8.32 0.36
N GLU A 37 -12.25 -9.05 1.47
CA GLU A 37 -11.98 -8.49 2.79
C GLU A 37 -10.61 -7.81 2.88
N ALA A 38 -9.59 -8.40 2.25
CA ALA A 38 -8.27 -7.79 2.17
C ALA A 38 -8.29 -6.48 1.38
N THR A 39 -9.02 -6.44 0.26
CA THR A 39 -9.20 -5.21 -0.53
C THR A 39 -9.87 -4.11 0.30
N ASP A 40 -10.93 -4.45 1.03
CA ASP A 40 -11.66 -3.49 1.87
C ASP A 40 -10.78 -2.95 3.00
N ARG A 41 -9.98 -3.81 3.65
CA ARG A 41 -9.04 -3.38 4.70
C ARG A 41 -7.92 -2.49 4.15
N VAL A 42 -7.36 -2.83 2.99
CA VAL A 42 -6.33 -1.99 2.35
C VAL A 42 -6.89 -0.62 2.00
N ARG A 43 -8.11 -0.56 1.45
CA ARG A 43 -8.82 0.70 1.18
C ARG A 43 -9.03 1.54 2.43
N ALA A 44 -9.50 0.91 3.52
CA ALA A 44 -9.72 1.60 4.78
C ALA A 44 -8.42 2.22 5.34
N VAL A 45 -7.28 1.54 5.20
CA VAL A 45 -5.98 2.10 5.59
C VAL A 45 -5.60 3.29 4.72
N PHE A 46 -5.78 3.20 3.39
CA PHE A 46 -5.50 4.33 2.50
C PHE A 46 -6.38 5.54 2.78
N ASP A 47 -7.65 5.34 3.14
CA ASP A 47 -8.55 6.43 3.55
C ASP A 47 -8.05 7.11 4.83
N VAL A 48 -7.69 6.34 5.86
CA VAL A 48 -7.13 6.89 7.10
C VAL A 48 -5.83 7.63 6.84
N LEU A 49 -4.95 7.10 5.99
CA LEU A 49 -3.70 7.77 5.63
C LEU A 49 -3.96 9.09 4.89
N HIS A 50 -4.93 9.11 3.98
CA HIS A 50 -5.31 10.33 3.25
C HIS A 50 -5.81 11.43 4.19
N GLU A 51 -6.51 11.08 5.28
CA GLU A 51 -6.96 12.04 6.30
C GLU A 51 -5.85 12.45 7.28
N ALA A 52 -4.90 11.56 7.54
CA ALA A 52 -3.87 11.74 8.57
C ALA A 52 -2.64 12.55 8.11
N VAL A 53 -2.42 12.66 6.80
CA VAL A 53 -1.25 13.35 6.21
C VAL A 53 -1.69 14.51 5.31
N THR A 54 -0.74 15.36 4.93
CA THR A 54 -1.09 16.45 4.01
C THR A 54 -1.38 15.91 2.60
N PRO A 55 -2.21 16.59 1.79
CA PRO A 55 -2.50 16.16 0.42
C PRO A 55 -1.24 16.02 -0.46
N GLY A 56 -0.22 16.86 -0.24
CA GLY A 56 1.04 16.80 -0.96
C GLY A 56 1.86 15.56 -0.61
N GLU A 57 2.00 15.26 0.68
CA GLU A 57 2.70 14.04 1.14
C GLU A 57 2.01 12.78 0.65
N PHE A 58 0.68 12.74 0.68
CA PHE A 58 -0.08 11.60 0.16
C PHE A 58 0.16 11.41 -1.34
N HIS A 59 0.15 12.50 -2.11
CA HIS A 59 0.44 12.47 -3.54
C HIS A 59 1.85 11.96 -3.83
N ASP A 60 2.86 12.42 -3.07
CA ASP A 60 4.24 12.00 -3.22
C ASP A 60 4.42 10.50 -2.97
N VAL A 61 3.73 9.95 -1.96
CA VAL A 61 3.72 8.50 -1.68
C VAL A 61 3.08 7.73 -2.84
N LEU A 62 1.90 8.16 -3.31
CA LEU A 62 1.23 7.50 -4.43
C LEU A 62 2.06 7.52 -5.72
N ALA A 63 2.83 8.59 -5.96
CA ALA A 63 3.72 8.71 -7.11
C ALA A 63 4.85 7.65 -7.13
N GLN A 64 5.17 7.04 -5.99
CA GLN A 64 6.15 5.95 -5.90
C GLN A 64 5.56 4.56 -6.17
N LEU A 65 4.23 4.43 -6.14
CA LEU A 65 3.53 3.16 -6.29
C LEU A 65 3.18 2.88 -7.76
N PRO A 66 3.11 1.59 -8.17
CA PRO A 66 2.54 1.24 -9.47
C PRO A 66 1.12 1.78 -9.66
N SER A 67 0.74 2.11 -10.89
CA SER A 67 -0.54 2.78 -11.20
C SER A 67 -1.79 2.06 -10.71
N GLY A 68 -1.76 0.72 -10.58
CA GLY A 68 -2.87 -0.08 -10.08
C GLY A 68 -3.29 0.24 -8.63
N TYR A 69 -2.46 0.92 -7.84
CA TYR A 69 -2.82 1.33 -6.48
C TYR A 69 -3.90 2.42 -6.45
N ALA A 70 -4.09 3.17 -7.53
CA ALA A 70 -5.14 4.18 -7.61
C ALA A 70 -6.56 3.59 -7.41
N GLU A 71 -6.76 2.31 -7.76
CA GLU A 71 -8.04 1.59 -7.56
C GLU A 71 -8.30 1.21 -6.10
N LEU A 72 -7.27 1.26 -5.25
CA LEU A 72 -7.30 0.98 -3.82
C LEU A 72 -7.41 2.25 -2.97
N VAL A 73 -7.53 3.43 -3.60
CA VAL A 73 -7.69 4.71 -2.91
C VAL A 73 -9.12 5.23 -3.18
N PRO A 74 -10.06 5.04 -2.24
CA PRO A 74 -11.47 5.46 -2.41
C PRO A 74 -11.63 6.93 -2.80
N ALA A 75 -10.86 7.84 -2.19
CA ALA A 75 -10.85 9.27 -2.55
C ALA A 75 -10.53 9.56 -4.03
N LEU A 76 -9.79 8.66 -4.70
CA LEU A 76 -9.46 8.76 -6.13
C LEU A 76 -10.39 7.92 -7.01
N ALA A 77 -10.91 6.80 -6.50
CA ALA A 77 -11.85 5.94 -7.20
C ALA A 77 -13.24 6.59 -7.37
N ASP A 78 -13.68 7.40 -6.41
CA ASP A 78 -14.97 8.10 -6.47
C ASP A 78 -15.00 9.28 -7.47
N ARG A 79 -13.83 9.75 -7.93
CA ARG A 79 -13.74 10.75 -9.03
C ARG A 79 -13.88 10.13 -10.43
N GLN A 80 -13.85 8.81 -10.55
CA GLN A 80 -13.92 8.10 -11.84
C GLN A 80 -15.27 7.42 -12.10
N ARG A 81 -16.31 7.75 -11.31
CA ARG A 81 -17.69 7.31 -11.51
C ARG A 81 -18.62 8.46 -11.88
#